data_AF-A0A962V4Y6-F1
#
_entry.id   AF-A0A962V4Y6-F1
#
_cell.length_a   1.000
_cell.length_b   1.000
_cell.length_c   1.000
_cell.angle_alpha   90.00
_cell.angle_beta   90.00
_cell.angle_gamma   90.00
#
_symmetry.space_group_name_H-M   'P 1'
#
loop_
_entity.id
_entity.type
_entity.pdbx_description
1 polymer ?
#
loop_
_entity_poly.entity_id
_entity_poly.type
_entity_poly.pdbx_seq_one_letter_code
_entity_poly.pdbx_strand_id
1 'polypeptide(L)'
;MKLLEEITAFPSDVRHILESEYGIETAEAFYAHAAQNPVGLRSALHLEQTELERLSDIVEGFLPVDYIERCHGHVSKHPRGALFHR
;
A
#
# COMPACT_ATOMS: atom_id res chain seq x y z
N MET A 1 -2.19 -14.56 3.28
CA MET A 1 -1.57 -13.26 3.60
C MET A 1 -0.26 -13.21 2.84
N LYS A 2 -0.06 -12.23 1.96
CA LYS A 2 1.13 -12.13 1.11
C LYS A 2 2.18 -11.26 1.78
N LEU A 3 3.42 -11.73 1.86
CA LEU A 3 4.54 -10.99 2.44
C LEU A 3 5.01 -9.92 1.46
N LEU A 4 5.58 -8.83 1.98
CA LEU A 4 6.21 -7.79 1.16
C LEU A 4 7.39 -8.35 0.37
N GLU A 5 8.11 -9.33 0.91
CA GLU A 5 9.20 -10.02 0.22
C GLU A 5 8.77 -10.79 -1.04
N GLU A 6 7.51 -11.23 -1.09
CA GLU A 6 6.96 -11.95 -2.23
C GLU A 6 6.50 -11.02 -3.37
N ILE A 7 6.55 -9.70 -3.15
CA ILE A 7 6.18 -8.69 -4.13
C ILE A 7 7.47 -8.13 -4.75
N THR A 8 7.87 -8.69 -5.88
CA THR A 8 9.13 -8.33 -6.57
C THR A 8 9.22 -6.88 -7.02
N ALA A 9 8.08 -6.21 -7.22
CA ALA A 9 8.02 -4.79 -7.56
C ALA A 9 8.14 -3.87 -6.33
N PHE A 10 8.06 -4.42 -5.12
CA PHE A 10 8.17 -3.64 -3.89
C PHE A 10 9.67 -3.42 -3.55
N PRO A 11 10.12 -2.18 -3.32
CA PRO A 11 11.53 -1.90 -3.08
C PRO A 11 12.06 -2.59 -1.82
N SER A 12 13.20 -3.28 -1.94
CA SER A 12 13.83 -4.00 -0.84
C SER A 12 14.18 -3.10 0.34
N ASP A 13 14.65 -1.88 0.05
CA ASP A 13 15.12 -0.94 1.08
C ASP A 13 13.96 -0.46 1.95
N VAL A 14 12.83 -0.12 1.30
CA VAL A 14 11.60 0.27 1.99
C VAL A 14 11.03 -0.90 2.79
N ARG A 15 11.04 -2.11 2.23
CA ARG A 15 10.63 -3.33 2.93
C ARG A 15 11.45 -3.55 4.19
N HIS A 16 12.78 -3.45 4.12
CA HIS A 16 13.63 -3.68 5.28
C HIS A 16 13.37 -2.70 6.42
N ILE A 17 13.09 -1.43 6.10
CA ILE A 17 12.70 -0.42 7.09
C ILE A 17 11.34 -0.78 7.71
N LEU A 18 10.35 -1.11 6.89
CA LEU A 18 9.01 -1.52 7.33
C LEU A 18 9.06 -2.74 8.26
N GLU A 19 9.82 -3.77 7.91
CA GLU A 19 9.98 -4.99 8.70
C GLU A 19 10.75 -4.73 9.99
N SER A 20 11.91 -4.07 9.91
CA SER A 20 12.83 -3.93 11.03
C SER A 20 12.40 -2.89 12.06
N GLU A 21 11.84 -1.76 11.60
CA GLU A 21 11.49 -0.64 12.47
C GLU A 21 10.01 -0.61 12.85
N TYR A 22 9.13 -1.08 11.96
CA TYR A 22 7.67 -0.98 12.14
C TYR A 22 6.98 -2.34 12.31
N GLY A 23 7.69 -3.46 12.12
CA GLY A 23 7.11 -4.81 12.17
C GLY A 23 6.06 -5.06 11.07
N ILE A 24 6.14 -4.31 9.96
CA ILE A 24 5.22 -4.41 8.83
C ILE A 24 5.83 -5.35 7.79
N GLU A 25 5.41 -6.61 7.83
CA GLU A 25 5.97 -7.68 6.97
C GLU A 25 5.06 -8.02 5.78
N THR A 26 3.81 -7.56 5.79
CA THR A 26 2.77 -8.04 4.88
C THR A 26 2.13 -6.93 4.07
N ALA A 27 1.65 -7.30 2.88
CA ALA A 27 0.88 -6.44 2.00
C ALA A 27 -0.33 -5.80 2.71
N GLU A 28 -1.08 -6.61 3.46
CA GLU A 28 -2.27 -6.18 4.20
C GLU A 28 -1.92 -5.16 5.29
N ALA A 29 -0.87 -5.42 6.07
CA ALA A 29 -0.42 -4.53 7.14
C ALA A 29 0.08 -3.20 6.58
N PHE A 30 0.90 -3.24 5.53
CA PHE A 30 1.37 -2.03 4.85
C PHE A 30 0.21 -1.19 4.33
N TYR A 31 -0.71 -1.81 3.59
CA TYR A 31 -1.84 -1.10 2.98
C TYR A 31 -2.78 -0.50 4.02
N ALA A 32 -3.09 -1.24 5.09
CA ALA A 32 -3.89 -0.73 6.19
C ALA A 32 -3.21 0.47 6.88
N HIS A 33 -1.90 0.39 7.11
CA HIS A 33 -1.16 1.46 7.75
C HIS A 33 -1.06 2.71 6.85
N ALA A 34 -0.82 2.51 5.55
CA ALA A 34 -0.82 3.57 4.54
C ALA A 34 -2.19 4.25 4.42
N ALA A 35 -3.29 3.50 4.49
CA ALA A 35 -4.65 4.05 4.45
C ALA A 35 -4.99 4.84 5.73
N GLN A 36 -4.55 4.38 6.91
CA GLN A 36 -4.87 5.02 8.18
C GLN A 36 -3.98 6.23 8.50
N ASN A 37 -2.69 6.18 8.14
CA ASN A 37 -1.73 7.23 8.46
C ASN A 37 -0.72 7.47 7.32
N PRO A 38 -1.18 7.98 6.17
CA PRO A 38 -0.31 8.20 5.00
C PRO A 38 0.78 9.23 5.27
N VAL A 39 0.49 10.28 6.05
CA VAL A 39 1.45 11.34 6.36
C VAL A 39 2.57 10.85 7.28
N GLY A 40 2.22 10.07 8.30
CA GLY A 40 3.20 9.47 9.20
C GLY A 40 4.10 8.48 8.47
N LEU A 41 3.51 7.63 7.63
CA LEU A 41 4.25 6.64 6.86
C LEU A 41 5.20 7.28 5.83
N ARG A 42 4.77 8.36 5.17
CA ARG A 42 5.65 9.15 4.29
C ARG A 42 6.84 9.74 5.03
N SER A 43 6.60 10.34 6.20
CA SER A 43 7.68 10.93 6.99
C SER A 43 8.64 9.86 7.51
N ALA A 44 8.11 8.73 7.98
CA ALA A 44 8.86 7.57 8.46
C ALA A 44 9.77 6.96 7.39
N LEU A 45 9.26 6.81 6.18
CA LEU A 45 10.00 6.20 5.07
C LEU A 45 10.77 7.22 4.22
N HIS A 46 10.74 8.50 4.59
CA HIS A 46 11.29 9.61 3.80
C HIS A 46 10.81 9.61 2.33
N LEU A 47 9.53 9.27 2.11
CA LEU A 47 8.93 9.15 0.78
C LEU A 47 8.12 10.39 0.40
N GLU A 48 8.18 10.72 -0.89
CA GLU A 48 7.24 11.64 -1.53
C GLU A 48 5.82 11.05 -1.54
N GLN A 49 4.80 11.90 -1.67
CA GLN A 49 3.40 11.46 -1.73
C GLN A 49 3.18 10.46 -2.88
N THR A 50 3.74 10.78 -4.04
CA THR A 50 3.63 10.00 -5.26
C THR A 50 4.31 8.64 -5.16
N GLU A 51 5.38 8.54 -4.36
CA GLU A 51 6.07 7.28 -4.10
C GLU A 51 5.22 6.38 -3.19
N LEU A 52 4.65 6.94 -2.11
CA LEU A 52 3.75 6.15 -1.25
C LEU A 52 2.52 5.65 -2.01
N GLU A 53 1.95 6.47 -2.90
CA GLU A 53 0.83 6.07 -3.77
C GLU A 53 1.23 4.91 -4.69
N ARG A 54 2.40 5.00 -5.35
CA ARG A 54 2.90 3.89 -6.18
C ARG A 54 3.08 2.61 -5.39
N LEU A 55 3.64 2.67 -4.19
CA LEU A 55 3.80 1.50 -3.33
C LEU A 55 2.45 0.92 -2.91
N SER A 56 1.48 1.79 -2.58
CA SER A 56 0.11 1.37 -2.27
C SER A 56 -0.53 0.68 -3.46
N ASP A 57 -0.33 1.19 -4.67
CA ASP A 57 -0.86 0.61 -5.91
C ASP A 57 -0.24 -0.75 -6.25
N ILE A 58 1.07 -0.89 -6.04
CA ILE A 58 1.78 -2.17 -6.20
C ILE A 58 1.16 -3.21 -5.26
N VAL A 59 0.97 -2.85 -4.00
CA VAL A 59 0.48 -3.78 -2.98
C VAL A 59 -1.02 -4.07 -3.16
N GLU A 60 -1.81 -3.09 -3.60
CA GLU A 60 -3.24 -3.23 -3.86
C GLU A 60 -3.56 -4.36 -4.85
N GLY A 61 -2.74 -4.56 -5.88
CA GLY A 61 -2.89 -5.64 -6.86
C GLY A 61 -2.77 -7.06 -6.27
N PHE A 62 -2.33 -7.19 -5.02
CA PHE A 62 -2.20 -8.46 -4.30
C PHE A 62 -3.21 -8.62 -3.17
N LEU A 63 -4.09 -7.64 -2.96
CA LEU A 63 -5.08 -7.67 -1.89
C LEU A 63 -6.46 -8.09 -2.41
N PRO A 64 -7.26 -8.81 -1.60
CA PRO A 64 -8.65 -9.03 -1.90
C PRO A 64 -9.42 -7.70 -1.99
N VAL A 65 -10.35 -7.59 -2.93
CA VAL A 65 -11.18 -6.38 -3.11
C VAL A 65 -11.94 -6.02 -1.83
N ASP A 66 -12.50 -7.01 -1.13
CA ASP A 66 -13.18 -6.79 0.17
C ASP A 66 -12.24 -6.26 1.27
N TYR A 67 -10.93 -6.51 1.17
CA TYR A 67 -9.95 -5.95 2.11
C TYR A 67 -9.73 -4.45 1.83
N ILE A 68 -9.55 -4.11 0.56
CA ILE A 68 -9.38 -2.73 0.09
C ILE A 68 -10.58 -1.88 0.51
N GLU A 69 -11.80 -2.35 0.23
CA GLU A 69 -13.04 -1.64 0.58
C GLU A 69 -13.19 -1.42 2.10
N ARG A 70 -12.74 -2.36 2.92
CA ARG A 70 -12.73 -2.23 4.38
C ARG A 70 -11.72 -1.20 4.86
N CYS A 71 -10.51 -1.17 4.28
CA CYS A 71 -9.48 -0.19 4.64
C CYS A 71 -9.89 1.24 4.28
N HIS A 72 -10.63 1.42 3.18
CA HIS A 72 -11.13 2.74 2.76
C HIS A 72 -12.45 3.14 3.43
N GLY A 73 -13.07 2.26 4.21
CA GLY A 73 -14.27 2.58 4.99
C GLY A 73 -15.34 3.32 4.19
N HIS A 74 -16.13 2.60 3.37
CA HIS A 74 -17.29 3.18 2.68
C HIS A 74 -16.96 4.33 1.69
N VAL A 75 -15.82 4.28 1.00
CA VAL A 75 -15.64 5.10 -0.21
C VAL A 75 -16.18 4.32 -1.41
N SER A 76 -17.38 4.70 -1.84
CA SER A 76 -18.01 4.28 -3.08
C SER A 76 -17.00 4.17 -4.23
N LYS A 77 -16.85 2.94 -4.75
CA LYS A 77 -16.35 2.57 -6.09
C LYS A 77 -15.45 3.60 -6.77
N HIS A 78 -14.14 3.36 -6.79
CA HIS A 78 -13.38 3.62 -8.01
C HIS A 78 -12.75 2.30 -8.47
N PRO A 79 -13.36 1.62 -9.45
CA PRO A 79 -12.68 0.54 -10.13
C PRO A 79 -11.48 1.15 -10.86
N ARG A 80 -10.26 0.74 -10.49
CA ARG A 80 -9.02 1.10 -11.19
C ARG A 80 -8.93 0.40 -12.55
N GLY A 81 -9.88 0.73 -13.41
CA GLY A 81 -10.07 0.16 -14.74
C GLY A 81 -11.00 0.96 -15.66
N ALA A 82 -11.45 2.17 -15.27
CA ALA A 82 -12.11 3.07 -16.21
C ALA A 82 -11.06 3.89 -16.97
N LEU A 83 -10.59 3.34 -18.08
CA LEU A 83 -9.91 4.09 -19.13
C LEU A 83 -10.81 5.26 -19.56
N PHE A 84 -10.49 6.48 -19.13
CA PHE A 84 -11.02 7.68 -19.76
C PHE A 84 -10.25 7.90 -21.06
N HIS A 85 -10.76 7.35 -22.16
CA HIS A 85 -10.46 7.86 -23.49
C HIS A 85 -11.38 9.06 -23.74
N ARG A 86 -10.79 10.23 -23.98
CA ARG A 86 -11.47 11.37 -24.57
C ARG A 86 -10.69 11.83 -25.79
#